data_AF-A0A7K1TIX3-F1
#
_entry.id   AF-A0A7K1TIX3-F1
#
_cell.length_a   1.000
_cell.length_b   1.000
_cell.length_c   1.000
_cell.angle_alpha   90.00
_cell.angle_beta   90.00
_cell.angle_gamma   90.00
#
_symmetry.space_group_name_H-M   'P 1'
#
loop_
_entity.id
_entity.type
_entity.pdbx_description
1 polymer ?
#
loop_
_entity_poly.entity_id
_entity_poly.type
_entity_poly.pdbx_seq_one_letter_code
_entity_poly.pdbx_strand_id
1 'polypeptide(L)'
;MIKNYLLPLLLFVSAVLSVSLPGCKPREEELQTSGALEFSTDTVKFDTVFTTLRTVTKRLWVYNRNPKAVNVDLISLDNPATSPYTLIINGDLKQTASGLYIRGKDSLLILVRAQLKDNGQNGTAKDYVLKENLNFRTNGQDQHVLLRSFGQNIYLHDNEALPCNAVWTNDRPHVLYNSVVVPAGCTLRIKPGTRIYAHAGAALIVEGTLLVNSPADFVAPSGSKNDTISATNANIVRFVGDRSAEAQYATAPGQWTGIVLDASSRGSVIRYAQIQNATFGVLLYNPKNQTPQPDVTIQNSVLRYISGANVGFAGAASGTGLPGAGVLGLSGKATLENTLFSDCYEYAVLGYGGGDYSLNYCTVANYPAASARDKASLTFTNVSALDSKVKNTTGLTLNVRNSIVWGSIEDEVFFENYDDYKATVSIRNSLLRSKLYAGPADMAATATTAAKPGLANPAYNNLFSDPKFVRLNTLSRNDYHLAATSPALASKTALPPLVPRDLLNLLRNPTAPDLGAYQTTK
;
A
#
# COMPACT_ATOMS: atom_id res chain seq x y z
N MET A 1 -40.73 76.48 -33.52
CA MET A 1 -40.41 76.58 -32.09
C MET A 1 -40.50 75.27 -31.30
N ILE A 2 -41.21 74.22 -31.77
CA ILE A 2 -41.40 72.96 -31.00
C ILE A 2 -40.16 72.02 -31.03
N LYS A 3 -39.27 72.15 -32.03
CA LYS A 3 -38.10 71.25 -32.20
C LYS A 3 -37.01 71.38 -31.13
N ASN A 4 -36.83 72.56 -30.52
CA ASN A 4 -35.69 72.82 -29.61
C ASN A 4 -35.90 72.31 -28.17
N TYR A 5 -37.13 71.95 -27.80
CA TYR A 5 -37.46 71.41 -26.47
C TYR A 5 -37.66 69.89 -26.47
N LEU A 6 -37.69 69.25 -27.64
CA LEU A 6 -37.98 67.83 -27.78
C LEU A 6 -36.84 66.95 -27.26
N LEU A 7 -35.60 67.32 -27.56
CA LEU A 7 -34.39 66.59 -27.14
C LEU A 7 -34.16 66.63 -25.60
N PRO A 8 -34.23 67.80 -24.92
CA PRO A 8 -34.10 67.83 -23.46
C PRO A 8 -35.28 67.14 -22.75
N LEU A 9 -36.49 67.18 -23.32
CA LEU A 9 -37.63 66.42 -22.80
C LEU A 9 -37.40 64.90 -22.93
N LEU A 10 -36.87 64.42 -24.06
CA LEU A 10 -36.55 63.00 -24.26
C LEU A 10 -35.44 62.52 -23.31
N LEU A 11 -34.41 63.34 -23.07
CA LEU A 11 -33.36 63.02 -22.11
C LEU A 11 -33.89 62.99 -20.67
N PHE A 12 -34.77 63.92 -20.31
CA PHE A 12 -35.41 63.94 -19.00
C PHE A 12 -36.32 62.74 -18.80
N VAL A 13 -37.15 62.39 -19.80
CA VAL A 13 -37.99 61.20 -19.77
C VAL A 13 -37.15 59.92 -19.71
N SER A 14 -36.03 59.83 -20.45
CA SER A 14 -35.10 58.68 -20.39
C SER A 14 -34.43 58.54 -19.01
N ALA A 15 -34.01 59.66 -18.41
CA ALA A 15 -33.44 59.68 -17.06
C ALA A 15 -34.48 59.27 -16.00
N VAL A 16 -35.72 59.73 -16.12
CA VAL A 16 -36.81 59.32 -15.23
C VAL A 16 -37.16 57.85 -15.43
N LEU A 17 -37.21 57.37 -16.69
CA LEU A 17 -37.52 55.97 -17.00
C LEU A 17 -36.45 55.01 -16.46
N SER A 18 -35.17 55.37 -16.61
CA SER A 18 -34.03 54.56 -16.14
C SER A 18 -33.93 54.48 -14.61
N VAL A 19 -34.38 55.50 -13.87
CA VAL A 19 -34.46 55.48 -12.40
C VAL A 19 -35.72 54.74 -11.90
N SER A 20 -36.76 54.63 -12.75
CA SER A 20 -38.05 54.00 -12.39
C SER A 20 -38.18 52.52 -12.73
N LEU A 21 -37.19 51.90 -13.37
CA LEU A 21 -37.20 50.45 -13.59
C LEU A 21 -36.94 49.75 -12.25
N PRO A 22 -37.89 48.93 -11.74
CA PRO A 22 -37.62 48.13 -10.55
C PRO A 22 -36.44 47.21 -10.87
N GLY A 23 -35.38 47.30 -10.07
CA GLY A 23 -34.27 46.35 -10.19
C GLY A 23 -34.82 44.94 -10.06
N CYS A 24 -34.75 44.14 -11.13
CA CYS A 24 -35.12 42.74 -11.09
C CYS A 24 -34.15 42.02 -10.15
N LYS A 25 -34.59 41.74 -8.93
CA LYS A 25 -33.87 40.80 -8.07
C LYS A 25 -33.93 39.42 -8.76
N PRO A 26 -32.80 38.75 -8.99
CA PRO A 26 -32.82 37.42 -9.56
C PRO A 26 -33.72 36.51 -8.71
N ARG A 27 -34.56 35.70 -9.36
CA ARG A 27 -35.52 34.80 -8.68
C ARG A 27 -34.85 33.89 -7.65
N GLU A 28 -33.62 33.46 -7.94
CA GLU A 28 -32.80 32.61 -7.08
C GLU A 28 -32.38 33.30 -5.77
N GLU A 29 -32.46 34.63 -5.71
CA GLU A 29 -32.16 35.42 -4.52
C GLU A 29 -33.41 35.86 -3.73
N GLU A 30 -34.60 35.55 -4.22
CA GLU A 30 -35.82 35.76 -3.46
C GLU A 30 -35.93 34.70 -2.36
N LEU A 31 -36.22 35.10 -1.12
CA LEU A 31 -36.45 34.16 -0.04
C LEU A 31 -37.83 33.51 -0.21
N GLN A 32 -37.89 32.19 -0.06
CA GLN A 32 -39.12 31.44 0.11
C GLN A 32 -39.22 30.87 1.54
N THR A 33 -40.44 30.74 2.04
CA THR A 33 -40.75 30.28 3.40
C THR A 33 -41.22 28.82 3.47
N SER A 34 -41.08 28.09 2.37
CA SER A 34 -41.42 26.67 2.26
C SER A 34 -40.38 25.95 1.39
N GLY A 35 -40.43 24.61 1.37
CA GLY A 35 -39.46 23.77 0.65
C GLY A 35 -38.35 23.23 1.55
N ALA A 36 -37.79 22.09 1.13
CA ALA A 36 -36.80 21.32 1.85
C ALA A 36 -35.44 21.33 1.15
N LEU A 37 -34.40 20.90 1.85
CA LEU A 37 -33.09 20.64 1.29
C LEU A 37 -33.01 19.21 0.75
N GLU A 38 -32.13 19.00 -0.23
CA GLU A 38 -31.76 17.68 -0.72
C GLU A 38 -30.30 17.39 -0.34
N PHE A 39 -30.00 16.18 0.11
CA PHE A 39 -28.65 15.79 0.52
C PHE A 39 -28.05 14.82 -0.50
N SER A 40 -26.74 14.95 -0.74
CA SER A 40 -26.00 13.98 -1.58
C SER A 40 -26.01 12.55 -1.04
N THR A 41 -26.29 12.35 0.26
CA THR A 41 -26.45 11.05 0.89
C THR A 41 -27.35 11.15 2.12
N ASP A 42 -28.00 10.05 2.47
CA ASP A 42 -28.76 9.88 3.72
C ASP A 42 -27.84 9.54 4.91
N THR A 43 -26.67 8.95 4.66
CA THR A 43 -25.70 8.56 5.68
C THR A 43 -24.26 8.84 5.24
N VAL A 44 -23.55 9.69 6.00
CA VAL A 44 -22.10 9.82 5.89
C VAL A 44 -21.45 8.70 6.70
N LYS A 45 -20.94 7.68 5.99
CA LYS A 45 -20.31 6.49 6.57
C LYS A 45 -18.79 6.62 6.64
N PHE A 46 -18.24 6.38 7.82
CA PHE A 46 -16.85 6.04 8.06
C PHE A 46 -16.81 4.55 8.42
N ASP A 47 -16.02 3.77 7.70
CA ASP A 47 -15.91 2.33 7.93
C ASP A 47 -15.10 2.06 9.22
N THR A 48 -14.12 1.15 9.19
CA THR A 48 -13.23 0.92 10.32
C THR A 48 -12.40 2.17 10.59
N VAL A 49 -12.68 2.82 11.71
CA VAL A 49 -11.98 4.00 12.22
C VAL A 49 -11.19 3.56 13.43
N PHE A 50 -9.87 3.72 13.37
CA PHE A 50 -9.04 3.54 14.54
C PHE A 50 -9.36 4.63 15.56
N THR A 51 -9.61 4.22 16.80
CA THR A 51 -9.80 5.17 17.90
C THR A 51 -8.55 5.99 18.12
N THR A 52 -8.71 7.19 18.70
CA THR A 52 -7.67 8.20 18.95
C THR A 52 -7.12 8.89 17.70
N LEU A 53 -7.25 8.28 16.52
CA LEU A 53 -6.86 8.86 15.24
C LEU A 53 -8.02 9.60 14.56
N ARG A 54 -7.66 10.64 13.81
CA ARG A 54 -8.61 11.42 13.01
C ARG A 54 -8.84 10.70 11.68
N THR A 55 -10.11 10.58 11.28
CA THR A 55 -10.47 10.02 9.98
C THR A 55 -10.09 10.94 8.82
N VAL A 56 -10.13 10.39 7.62
CA VAL A 56 -10.28 11.18 6.39
C VAL A 56 -11.51 12.09 6.48
N THR A 57 -11.48 13.17 5.72
CA THR A 57 -12.60 14.11 5.61
C THR A 57 -13.53 13.69 4.47
N LYS A 58 -14.81 13.44 4.77
CA LYS A 58 -15.88 13.13 3.80
C LYS A 58 -16.60 14.42 3.40
N ARG A 59 -17.11 14.47 2.16
CA ARG A 59 -17.90 15.58 1.64
C ARG A 59 -19.38 15.24 1.72
N LEU A 60 -20.17 16.17 2.25
CA LEU A 60 -21.63 16.17 2.20
C LEU A 60 -22.08 17.43 1.49
N TRP A 61 -22.62 17.26 0.28
CA TRP A 61 -23.30 18.35 -0.42
C TRP A 61 -24.74 18.45 0.06
N VAL A 62 -25.16 19.68 0.32
CA VAL A 62 -26.51 20.09 0.72
C VAL A 62 -27.05 21.00 -0.37
N TYR A 63 -28.07 20.57 -1.08
CA TYR A 63 -28.60 21.26 -2.25
C TYR A 63 -29.90 21.98 -1.91
N ASN A 64 -29.98 23.25 -2.32
CA ASN A 64 -31.25 23.92 -2.45
C ASN A 64 -31.79 23.71 -3.87
N ARG A 65 -32.55 22.62 -4.08
CA ARG A 65 -33.17 22.35 -5.39
C ARG A 65 -34.37 23.25 -5.68
N ASN A 66 -34.80 24.07 -4.74
CA ASN A 66 -35.91 25.00 -4.94
C ASN A 66 -35.52 26.13 -5.90
N PRO A 67 -36.49 26.76 -6.58
CA PRO A 67 -36.22 27.86 -7.52
C PRO A 67 -35.86 29.20 -6.84
N LYS A 68 -36.06 29.30 -5.52
CA LYS A 68 -35.85 30.51 -4.70
C LYS A 68 -34.90 30.18 -3.54
N ALA A 69 -34.30 31.21 -2.95
CA ALA A 69 -33.40 31.05 -1.82
C ALA A 69 -34.13 30.54 -0.58
N VAL A 70 -33.43 29.74 0.23
CA VAL A 70 -33.91 29.28 1.54
C VAL A 70 -32.99 29.79 2.64
N ASN A 71 -33.56 30.00 3.82
CA ASN A 71 -32.80 30.26 5.03
C ASN A 71 -32.77 29.00 5.89
N VAL A 72 -31.58 28.50 6.16
CA VAL A 72 -31.36 27.38 7.07
C VAL A 72 -31.20 27.96 8.47
N ASP A 73 -32.25 27.80 9.28
CA ASP A 73 -32.34 28.30 10.64
C ASP A 73 -31.23 27.73 11.51
N LEU A 74 -30.98 26.42 11.38
CA LEU A 74 -29.99 25.71 12.18
C LEU A 74 -29.38 24.53 11.41
N ILE A 75 -28.07 24.40 11.48
CA ILE A 75 -27.31 23.17 11.21
C ILE A 75 -26.59 22.82 12.50
N SER A 76 -26.82 21.64 13.07
CA SER A 76 -26.15 21.20 14.29
C SER A 76 -26.08 19.69 14.41
N LEU A 77 -25.07 19.20 15.10
CA LEU A 77 -25.04 17.82 15.61
C LEU A 77 -26.03 17.67 16.78
N ASP A 78 -26.41 16.44 17.10
CA ASP A 78 -27.22 16.14 18.30
C ASP A 78 -26.54 16.64 19.58
N ASN A 79 -25.23 16.41 19.71
CA ASN A 79 -24.43 16.77 20.89
C ASN A 79 -23.14 17.52 20.48
N PRO A 80 -23.24 18.76 19.98
CA PRO A 80 -22.13 19.46 19.33
C PRO A 80 -20.90 19.68 20.23
N ALA A 81 -21.10 19.76 21.55
CA ALA A 81 -20.02 19.96 22.52
C ALA A 81 -19.18 18.70 22.79
N THR A 82 -19.78 17.51 22.67
CA THR A 82 -19.13 16.23 23.00
C THR A 82 -18.99 15.31 21.78
N SER A 83 -19.49 15.74 20.63
CA SER A 83 -19.46 14.95 19.40
C SER A 83 -18.03 14.61 19.01
N PRO A 84 -17.74 13.36 18.65
CA PRO A 84 -16.49 12.98 18.03
C PRO A 84 -16.44 13.35 16.55
N TYR A 85 -17.53 13.84 15.96
CA TYR A 85 -17.54 14.39 14.61
C TYR A 85 -17.15 15.87 14.65
N THR A 86 -16.43 16.31 13.64
CA THR A 86 -16.07 17.70 13.41
C THR A 86 -16.59 18.13 12.05
N LEU A 87 -17.30 19.26 12.02
CA LEU A 87 -17.86 19.85 10.82
C LEU A 87 -17.05 21.06 10.36
N ILE A 88 -16.88 21.18 9.05
CA ILE A 88 -16.48 22.42 8.38
C ILE A 88 -17.65 22.80 7.46
N ILE A 89 -18.37 23.86 7.82
CA ILE A 89 -19.61 24.28 7.16
C ILE A 89 -19.29 25.53 6.34
N ASN A 90 -19.39 25.42 5.01
CA ASN A 90 -19.03 26.49 4.07
C ASN A 90 -17.60 27.02 4.19
N GLY A 91 -16.66 26.18 4.61
CA GLY A 91 -15.26 26.57 4.85
C GLY A 91 -14.94 26.96 6.29
N ASP A 92 -15.95 27.21 7.13
CA ASP A 92 -15.73 27.55 8.54
C ASP A 92 -15.75 26.29 9.43
N LEU A 93 -14.74 26.14 10.29
CA LEU A 93 -14.69 25.08 11.30
C LEU A 93 -15.67 25.40 12.44
N LYS A 94 -16.88 24.85 12.38
CA LYS A 94 -17.95 25.07 13.37
C LYS A 94 -18.89 23.87 13.46
N GLN A 95 -19.26 23.48 14.68
CA GLN A 95 -20.19 22.35 14.94
C GLN A 95 -21.67 22.73 14.82
N THR A 96 -21.94 24.03 14.82
CA THR A 96 -23.27 24.61 14.70
C THR A 96 -23.19 25.84 13.80
N ALA A 97 -24.19 26.03 12.95
CA ALA A 97 -24.36 27.21 12.12
C ALA A 97 -25.84 27.62 12.09
N SER A 98 -26.12 28.91 12.04
CA SER A 98 -27.48 29.45 12.02
C SER A 98 -27.62 30.57 11.01
N GLY A 99 -28.82 30.74 10.46
CA GLY A 99 -29.12 31.81 9.51
C GLY A 99 -28.32 31.70 8.20
N LEU A 100 -28.14 30.47 7.70
CA LEU A 100 -27.40 30.22 6.48
C LEU A 100 -28.30 30.42 5.25
N TYR A 101 -27.93 31.39 4.43
CA TYR A 101 -28.62 31.70 3.18
C TYR A 101 -28.08 30.85 2.02
N ILE A 102 -28.94 30.05 1.39
CA ILE A 102 -28.59 29.25 0.20
C ILE A 102 -29.48 29.71 -0.96
N ARG A 103 -28.87 30.21 -2.03
CA ARG A 103 -29.59 30.65 -3.24
C ARG A 103 -30.39 29.50 -3.87
N GLY A 104 -31.44 29.85 -4.61
CA GLY A 104 -32.18 28.89 -5.42
C GLY A 104 -31.24 28.20 -6.40
N LYS A 105 -31.41 26.88 -6.57
CA LYS A 105 -30.57 26.03 -7.44
C LYS A 105 -29.08 25.97 -7.07
N ASP A 106 -28.72 26.44 -5.88
CA ASP A 106 -27.35 26.44 -5.37
C ASP A 106 -27.13 25.34 -4.32
N SER A 107 -25.92 25.26 -3.77
CA SER A 107 -25.52 24.26 -2.80
C SER A 107 -24.57 24.80 -1.75
N LEU A 108 -24.51 24.08 -0.64
CA LEU A 108 -23.59 24.27 0.45
C LEU A 108 -22.74 23.00 0.59
N LEU A 109 -21.43 23.16 0.78
CA LEU A 109 -20.54 22.06 1.11
C LEU A 109 -20.32 21.97 2.62
N ILE A 110 -20.55 20.79 3.18
CA ILE A 110 -20.14 20.42 4.53
C ILE A 110 -19.06 19.35 4.43
N LEU A 111 -17.95 19.58 5.10
CA LEU A 111 -16.92 18.56 5.30
C LEU A 111 -17.08 17.95 6.68
N VAL A 112 -17.09 16.62 6.73
CA VAL A 112 -17.27 15.85 7.97
C VAL A 112 -16.03 14.99 8.19
N ARG A 113 -15.48 15.03 9.40
CA ARG A 113 -14.44 14.10 9.86
C ARG A 113 -14.76 13.63 11.27
N ALA A 114 -14.21 12.50 11.69
CA ALA A 114 -14.39 11.94 13.02
C ALA A 114 -13.05 11.76 13.73
N GLN A 115 -13.07 11.79 15.06
CA GLN A 115 -12.01 11.29 15.93
C GLN A 115 -12.68 10.60 17.12
N LEU A 116 -12.76 9.27 17.03
CA LEU A 116 -13.39 8.47 18.07
C LEU A 116 -12.46 8.34 19.28
N LYS A 117 -13.00 8.40 20.50
CA LYS A 117 -12.22 8.12 21.71
C LYS A 117 -11.99 6.61 21.85
N ASP A 118 -10.95 6.22 22.57
CA ASP A 118 -10.87 4.85 23.06
C ASP A 118 -12.09 4.59 23.96
N ASN A 119 -12.77 3.46 23.76
CA ASN A 119 -13.93 3.09 24.57
C ASN A 119 -13.56 2.43 25.91
N GLY A 120 -12.26 2.34 26.23
CA GLY A 120 -11.73 1.86 27.51
C GLY A 120 -11.90 0.36 27.74
N GLN A 121 -12.42 -0.39 26.77
CA GLN A 121 -12.43 -1.85 26.86
C GLN A 121 -10.97 -2.32 26.83
N ASN A 122 -10.62 -3.28 27.68
CA ASN A 122 -9.36 -4.04 27.68
C ASN A 122 -9.68 -5.48 27.21
N GLY A 123 -8.90 -6.07 26.29
CA GLY A 123 -9.19 -7.36 25.64
C GLY A 123 -9.45 -7.31 24.12
N THR A 124 -10.01 -8.36 23.52
CA THR A 124 -10.19 -8.50 22.06
C THR A 124 -10.84 -7.27 21.42
N ALA A 125 -10.31 -6.82 20.28
CA ALA A 125 -10.86 -5.75 19.47
C ALA A 125 -12.35 -5.99 19.23
N LYS A 126 -13.20 -5.15 19.82
CA LYS A 126 -14.62 -5.12 19.53
C LYS A 126 -14.91 -3.86 18.77
N ASP A 127 -15.35 -4.06 17.54
CA ASP A 127 -15.90 -2.97 16.75
C ASP A 127 -17.13 -2.42 17.46
N TYR A 128 -17.20 -1.11 17.59
CA TYR A 128 -18.38 -0.44 18.13
C TYR A 128 -18.92 0.56 17.11
N VAL A 129 -20.23 0.72 17.08
CA VAL A 129 -20.88 1.63 16.13
C VAL A 129 -21.25 2.91 16.86
N LEU A 130 -20.71 4.03 16.39
CA LEU A 130 -21.17 5.34 16.80
C LEU A 130 -22.11 5.91 15.74
N LYS A 131 -23.20 6.53 16.18
CA LYS A 131 -24.20 7.19 15.35
C LYS A 131 -24.54 8.55 15.94
N GLU A 132 -24.68 9.55 15.09
CA GLU A 132 -25.15 10.87 15.47
C GLU A 132 -25.85 11.52 14.27
N ASN A 133 -26.94 12.24 14.50
CA ASN A 133 -27.59 12.99 13.44
C ASN A 133 -26.93 14.35 13.25
N LEU A 134 -26.70 14.70 11.98
CA LEU A 134 -26.48 16.07 11.55
C LEU A 134 -27.84 16.66 11.17
N ASN A 135 -28.36 17.53 12.03
CA ASN A 135 -29.71 18.09 11.94
C ASN A 135 -29.70 19.40 11.14
N PHE A 136 -30.74 19.59 10.34
CA PHE A 136 -30.99 20.78 9.54
C PHE A 136 -32.42 21.25 9.81
N ARG A 137 -32.57 22.51 10.23
CA ARG A 137 -33.87 23.17 10.32
C ARG A 137 -33.95 24.24 9.24
N THR A 138 -34.89 24.10 8.32
CA THR A 138 -35.08 25.02 7.18
C THR A 138 -36.56 25.29 7.02
N ASN A 139 -36.98 26.55 7.02
CA ASN A 139 -38.39 26.92 6.85
C ASN A 139 -39.34 26.20 7.83
N GLY A 140 -38.88 25.96 9.07
CA GLY A 140 -39.63 25.22 10.09
C GLY A 140 -39.76 23.70 9.85
N GLN A 141 -39.07 23.15 8.86
CA GLN A 141 -38.97 21.70 8.62
C GLN A 141 -37.62 21.18 9.14
N ASP A 142 -37.67 20.06 9.85
CA ASP A 142 -36.49 19.38 10.35
C ASP A 142 -36.12 18.21 9.42
N GLN A 143 -34.86 18.16 9.00
CA GLN A 143 -34.27 17.06 8.24
C GLN A 143 -32.96 16.65 8.90
N HIS A 144 -32.51 15.43 8.65
CA HIS A 144 -31.23 14.97 9.16
C HIS A 144 -30.48 14.11 8.15
N VAL A 145 -29.16 14.08 8.31
CA VAL A 145 -28.26 13.12 7.68
C VAL A 145 -27.58 12.33 8.79
N LEU A 146 -27.58 11.00 8.69
CA LEU A 146 -26.94 10.15 9.69
C LEU A 146 -25.42 10.17 9.53
N LEU A 147 -24.69 10.47 10.59
CA LEU A 147 -23.25 10.22 10.67
C LEU A 147 -23.04 8.88 11.35
N ARG A 148 -22.27 7.99 10.73
CA ARG A 148 -22.02 6.65 11.26
C ARG A 148 -20.56 6.24 11.13
N SER A 149 -19.98 5.76 12.23
CA SER A 149 -18.60 5.27 12.28
C SER A 149 -18.51 3.91 12.94
N PHE A 150 -17.63 3.02 12.44
CA PHE A 150 -17.28 1.77 13.13
C PHE A 150 -15.92 1.93 13.81
N GLY A 151 -15.90 2.16 15.13
CA GLY A 151 -14.69 2.34 15.90
C GLY A 151 -14.00 1.02 16.26
N GLN A 152 -12.67 1.00 16.16
CA GLN A 152 -11.84 -0.13 16.56
C GLN A 152 -10.69 0.36 17.46
N ASN A 153 -10.59 -0.20 18.67
CA ASN A 153 -9.48 0.11 19.58
C ASN A 153 -8.16 -0.43 19.05
N ILE A 154 -7.07 0.29 19.32
CA ILE A 154 -5.74 0.02 18.77
C ILE A 154 -4.65 0.14 19.82
N TYR A 155 -3.49 -0.46 19.55
CA TYR A 155 -2.21 -0.02 20.10
C TYR A 155 -1.62 1.03 19.15
N LEU A 156 -1.61 2.29 19.58
CA LEU A 156 -0.98 3.37 18.82
C LEU A 156 0.51 3.45 19.16
N HIS A 157 1.35 3.34 18.15
CA HIS A 157 2.80 3.52 18.23
C HIS A 157 3.15 4.79 17.45
N ASP A 158 3.37 5.91 18.14
CA ASP A 158 3.62 7.21 17.52
C ASP A 158 4.99 7.77 17.91
N ASN A 159 5.90 7.85 16.94
CA ASN A 159 7.23 8.42 17.11
C ASN A 159 7.94 7.92 18.39
N GLU A 160 8.01 6.60 18.56
CA GLU A 160 8.50 5.99 19.79
C GLU A 160 9.60 4.95 19.57
N ALA A 161 10.44 4.79 20.60
CA ALA A 161 11.33 3.64 20.74
C ALA A 161 10.64 2.59 21.60
N LEU A 162 10.48 1.37 21.08
CA LEU A 162 9.80 0.30 21.76
C LEU A 162 10.60 -0.20 22.97
N PRO A 163 9.92 -0.66 24.04
CA PRO A 163 10.58 -1.32 25.15
C PRO A 163 11.28 -2.59 24.67
N CYS A 164 12.40 -2.93 25.30
CA CYS A 164 13.16 -4.13 24.95
C CYS A 164 12.31 -5.38 25.12
N ASN A 165 12.37 -6.30 24.16
CA ASN A 165 11.54 -7.52 24.13
C ASN A 165 10.03 -7.25 24.03
N ALA A 166 9.64 -6.14 23.39
CA ALA A 166 8.24 -5.88 23.06
C ALA A 166 7.61 -7.06 22.33
N VAL A 167 6.37 -7.37 22.70
CA VAL A 167 5.56 -8.42 22.06
C VAL A 167 4.29 -7.78 21.53
N TRP A 168 4.05 -7.92 20.23
CA TRP A 168 2.80 -7.51 19.60
C TRP A 168 1.93 -8.74 19.40
N THR A 169 0.69 -8.65 19.88
CA THR A 169 -0.31 -9.72 19.89
C THR A 169 -1.44 -9.40 18.92
N ASN A 170 -2.31 -10.38 18.66
CA ASN A 170 -3.43 -10.24 17.74
C ASN A 170 -4.76 -9.88 18.44
N ASP A 171 -4.71 -9.52 19.73
CA ASP A 171 -5.89 -9.10 20.49
C ASP A 171 -6.46 -7.78 19.96
N ARG A 172 -5.59 -6.88 19.45
CA ARG A 172 -5.98 -5.63 18.77
C ARG A 172 -5.03 -5.29 17.64
N PRO A 173 -5.46 -4.44 16.68
CA PRO A 173 -4.54 -3.87 15.71
C PRO A 173 -3.47 -3.00 16.37
N HIS A 174 -2.27 -3.07 15.82
CA HIS A 174 -1.17 -2.14 16.07
C HIS A 174 -1.15 -1.10 14.95
N VAL A 175 -1.07 0.18 15.29
CA VAL A 175 -1.03 1.27 14.30
C VAL A 175 0.25 2.06 14.47
N LEU A 176 1.05 2.12 13.41
CA LEU A 176 2.26 2.92 13.33
C LEU A 176 1.92 4.30 12.81
N TYR A 177 2.26 5.32 13.60
CA TYR A 177 2.19 6.72 13.23
C TYR A 177 3.62 7.28 13.31
N ASN A 178 4.11 7.90 12.25
CA ASN A 178 5.53 8.25 12.11
C ASN A 178 6.48 7.03 12.29
N SER A 179 7.66 7.25 12.87
CA SER A 179 8.68 6.21 13.03
C SER A 179 8.52 5.44 14.35
N VAL A 180 8.56 4.11 14.27
CA VAL A 180 8.57 3.22 15.43
C VAL A 180 9.87 2.45 15.41
N VAL A 181 10.68 2.59 16.46
CA VAL A 181 12.05 2.06 16.51
C VAL A 181 12.11 0.83 17.41
N VAL A 182 12.68 -0.25 16.92
CA VAL A 182 13.18 -1.38 17.72
C VAL A 182 14.65 -1.09 18.03
N PRO A 183 15.02 -0.70 19.27
CA PRO A 183 16.37 -0.24 19.57
C PRO A 183 17.45 -1.32 19.35
N ALA A 184 18.68 -0.88 19.12
CA ALA A 184 19.83 -1.78 19.00
C ALA A 184 19.94 -2.74 20.22
N GLY A 185 20.17 -4.02 19.93
CA GLY A 185 20.23 -5.09 20.96
C GLY A 185 18.87 -5.54 21.51
N CYS A 186 17.77 -4.90 21.11
CA CYS A 186 16.42 -5.29 21.52
C CYS A 186 15.70 -6.11 20.44
N THR A 187 14.72 -6.89 20.87
CA THR A 187 13.89 -7.71 19.97
C THR A 187 12.44 -7.23 20.00
N LEU A 188 11.83 -7.09 18.82
CA LEU A 188 10.38 -7.03 18.67
C LEU A 188 9.87 -8.39 18.18
N ARG A 189 8.93 -8.99 18.92
CA ARG A 189 8.29 -10.25 18.57
C ARG A 189 6.82 -10.04 18.19
N ILE A 190 6.48 -10.33 16.94
CA ILE A 190 5.13 -10.19 16.41
C ILE A 190 4.49 -11.57 16.27
N LYS A 191 3.42 -11.79 17.04
CA LYS A 191 2.73 -13.09 17.17
C LYS A 191 1.78 -13.37 15.99
N PRO A 192 1.36 -14.63 15.79
CA PRO A 192 0.44 -15.01 14.72
C PRO A 192 -0.84 -14.19 14.68
N GLY A 193 -1.25 -13.80 13.46
CA GLY A 193 -2.50 -13.08 13.23
C GLY A 193 -2.48 -11.59 13.53
N THR A 194 -1.36 -11.06 14.03
CA THR A 194 -1.24 -9.63 14.37
C THR A 194 -1.51 -8.76 13.14
N ARG A 195 -2.32 -7.72 13.32
CA ARG A 195 -2.66 -6.74 12.27
C ARG A 195 -1.92 -5.44 12.55
N ILE A 196 -1.06 -5.04 11.62
CA ILE A 196 -0.27 -3.82 11.69
C ILE A 196 -0.72 -2.91 10.56
N TYR A 197 -1.16 -1.71 10.92
CA TYR A 197 -1.54 -0.66 10.00
C TYR A 197 -0.53 0.47 10.12
N ALA A 198 -0.12 1.05 9.00
CA ALA A 198 0.86 2.13 8.98
C ALA A 198 0.29 3.37 8.30
N HIS A 199 0.42 4.51 8.95
CA HIS A 199 0.03 5.79 8.39
C HIS A 199 0.98 6.22 7.27
N ALA A 200 0.55 7.20 6.47
CA ALA A 200 1.38 7.87 5.48
C ALA A 200 2.74 8.30 6.07
N GLY A 201 3.83 7.87 5.44
CA GLY A 201 5.20 8.14 5.88
C GLY A 201 5.72 7.28 7.04
N ALA A 202 4.85 6.53 7.73
CA ALA A 202 5.27 5.73 8.89
C ALA A 202 6.25 4.63 8.51
N ALA A 203 7.17 4.31 9.42
CA ALA A 203 8.21 3.31 9.23
C ALA A 203 8.40 2.47 10.50
N LEU A 204 8.57 1.16 10.34
CA LEU A 204 9.10 0.31 11.40
C LEU A 204 10.61 0.21 11.22
N ILE A 205 11.37 0.96 12.02
CA ILE A 205 12.82 0.99 11.99
C ILE A 205 13.34 -0.04 12.98
N VAL A 206 14.19 -0.95 12.54
CA VAL A 206 14.73 -2.04 13.34
C VAL A 206 16.24 -1.85 13.41
N GLU A 207 16.74 -1.39 14.55
CA GLU A 207 18.16 -1.37 14.89
C GLU A 207 18.57 -2.67 15.61
N GLY A 208 17.62 -3.32 16.27
CA GLY A 208 17.79 -4.62 16.92
C GLY A 208 17.39 -5.80 16.03
N THR A 209 16.40 -6.57 16.48
CA THR A 209 15.92 -7.78 15.79
C THR A 209 14.41 -7.79 15.67
N LEU A 210 13.90 -8.12 14.48
CA LEU A 210 12.47 -8.31 14.22
C LEU A 210 12.16 -9.81 14.04
N LEU A 211 11.23 -10.33 14.84
CA LEU A 211 10.78 -11.72 14.76
C LEU A 211 9.27 -11.78 14.48
N VAL A 212 8.89 -12.05 13.24
CA VAL A 212 7.48 -12.21 12.81
C VAL A 212 7.20 -13.68 12.57
N ASN A 213 6.24 -14.25 13.31
CA ASN A 213 5.89 -15.68 13.23
C ASN A 213 7.13 -16.59 13.25
N SER A 214 8.05 -16.29 14.18
CA SER A 214 9.27 -17.08 14.32
C SER A 214 8.94 -18.56 14.55
N PRO A 215 9.88 -19.50 14.30
CA PRO A 215 9.63 -20.92 14.55
C PRO A 215 9.15 -21.25 15.97
N ALA A 216 9.50 -20.42 16.95
CA ALA A 216 9.03 -20.54 18.33
C ALA A 216 7.57 -20.07 18.53
N ASP A 217 7.06 -19.21 17.65
CA ASP A 217 5.72 -18.62 17.75
C ASP A 217 4.70 -19.30 16.83
N PHE A 218 5.16 -19.86 15.72
CA PHE A 218 4.28 -20.48 14.73
C PHE A 218 4.95 -21.62 13.96
N VAL A 219 4.25 -22.76 13.98
CA VAL A 219 4.51 -23.93 13.14
C VAL A 219 3.25 -24.20 12.34
N ALA A 220 3.36 -24.18 11.01
CA ALA A 220 2.22 -24.44 10.15
C ALA A 220 1.71 -25.88 10.36
N PRO A 221 0.38 -26.10 10.51
CA PRO A 221 -0.18 -27.44 10.71
C PRO A 221 0.18 -28.39 9.56
N SER A 222 0.52 -29.64 9.86
CA SER A 222 0.76 -30.65 8.81
C SER A 222 -0.56 -31.21 8.27
N GLY A 223 -0.68 -31.33 6.94
CA GLY A 223 -1.61 -32.30 6.33
C GLY A 223 -2.96 -31.77 5.83
N SER A 224 -3.17 -30.46 5.70
CA SER A 224 -4.35 -29.92 5.00
C SER A 224 -3.98 -28.70 4.17
N LYS A 225 -4.54 -28.60 2.95
CA LYS A 225 -4.48 -27.39 2.12
C LYS A 225 -5.05 -26.26 2.95
N ASN A 226 -4.19 -25.34 3.34
CA ASN A 226 -4.58 -24.11 4.00
C ASN A 226 -3.95 -23.02 3.16
N ASP A 227 -4.77 -22.19 2.50
CA ASP A 227 -4.22 -21.02 1.85
C ASP A 227 -3.61 -20.15 2.94
N THR A 228 -2.30 -20.28 3.07
CA THR A 228 -1.57 -19.73 4.19
C THR A 228 -1.79 -18.24 4.18
N ILE A 229 -1.88 -17.58 3.02
CA ILE A 229 -1.94 -16.12 2.92
C ILE A 229 -3.35 -15.59 2.54
N SER A 230 -4.37 -16.46 2.49
CA SER A 230 -5.77 -16.04 2.30
C SER A 230 -6.19 -15.00 3.32
N ALA A 231 -7.03 -14.03 2.93
CA ALA A 231 -7.53 -12.97 3.81
C ALA A 231 -8.20 -13.50 5.10
N THR A 232 -8.74 -14.72 5.05
CA THR A 232 -9.40 -15.43 6.15
C THR A 232 -8.44 -16.20 7.06
N ASN A 233 -7.17 -16.38 6.67
CA ASN A 233 -6.19 -17.06 7.52
C ASN A 233 -5.83 -16.18 8.73
N ALA A 234 -6.21 -16.67 9.90
CA ALA A 234 -6.06 -16.00 11.19
C ALA A 234 -4.62 -16.00 11.73
N ASN A 235 -3.69 -16.78 11.15
CA ASN A 235 -2.31 -16.87 11.64
C ASN A 235 -1.34 -15.91 10.94
N ILE A 236 -1.78 -15.26 9.87
CA ILE A 236 -0.91 -14.39 9.07
C ILE A 236 -0.83 -13.01 9.68
N VAL A 237 0.42 -12.60 9.87
CA VAL A 237 0.75 -11.23 10.26
C VAL A 237 0.64 -10.35 9.01
N ARG A 238 -0.07 -9.23 9.15
CA ARG A 238 -0.33 -8.33 8.01
C ARG A 238 0.16 -6.93 8.30
N PHE A 239 1.00 -6.42 7.41
CA PHE A 239 1.45 -5.04 7.36
C PHE A 239 0.79 -4.36 6.16
N VAL A 240 -0.03 -3.35 6.42
CA VAL A 240 -0.82 -2.65 5.38
C VAL A 240 -0.86 -1.15 5.66
N GLY A 241 -1.16 -0.34 4.64
CA GLY A 241 -1.52 1.07 4.86
C GLY A 241 -2.81 1.19 5.68
N ASP A 242 -2.90 2.18 6.56
CA ASP A 242 -4.08 2.41 7.42
C ASP A 242 -5.35 2.78 6.64
N ARG A 243 -5.22 3.23 5.39
CA ARG A 243 -6.34 3.51 4.48
C ARG A 243 -6.75 2.32 3.62
N SER A 244 -6.07 1.18 3.73
CA SER A 244 -6.32 -0.02 2.89
C SER A 244 -7.72 -0.63 3.07
N ALA A 245 -8.44 -0.30 4.15
CA ALA A 245 -9.84 -0.68 4.34
C ALA A 245 -10.79 0.02 3.37
N GLU A 246 -10.43 1.20 2.85
CA GLU A 246 -11.18 1.86 1.80
C GLU A 246 -10.91 1.17 0.45
N ALA A 247 -11.96 0.76 -0.27
CA ALA A 247 -11.82 -0.04 -1.50
C ALA A 247 -10.87 0.58 -2.55
N GLN A 248 -10.86 1.91 -2.66
CA GLN A 248 -10.00 2.65 -3.60
C GLN A 248 -8.50 2.65 -3.21
N TYR A 249 -8.16 2.36 -1.95
CA TYR A 249 -6.79 2.30 -1.45
C TYR A 249 -6.34 0.87 -1.13
N ALA A 250 -7.21 -0.14 -1.20
CA ALA A 250 -6.84 -1.52 -0.88
C ALA A 250 -5.60 -2.03 -1.67
N THR A 251 -5.45 -1.60 -2.93
CA THR A 251 -4.33 -1.97 -3.81
C THR A 251 -3.40 -0.81 -4.14
N ALA A 252 -3.62 0.38 -3.56
CA ALA A 252 -2.77 1.53 -3.82
C ALA A 252 -1.38 1.29 -3.20
N PRO A 253 -0.29 1.32 -3.98
CA PRO A 253 1.05 1.14 -3.43
C PRO A 253 1.50 2.39 -2.65
N GLY A 254 2.67 2.34 -1.98
CA GLY A 254 3.34 3.51 -1.38
C GLY A 254 2.56 4.32 -0.33
N GLN A 255 1.64 3.68 0.40
CA GLN A 255 0.87 4.31 1.48
C GLN A 255 1.68 4.49 2.78
N TRP A 256 2.81 3.81 2.95
CA TRP A 256 3.70 3.93 4.10
C TRP A 256 5.13 3.55 3.70
N THR A 257 6.13 3.88 4.52
CA THR A 257 7.54 3.74 4.13
C THR A 257 7.97 2.27 4.01
N GLY A 258 7.64 1.44 5.01
CA GLY A 258 8.04 0.03 5.04
C GLY A 258 8.73 -0.40 6.33
N ILE A 259 9.26 -1.61 6.32
CA ILE A 259 10.15 -2.13 7.37
C ILE A 259 11.59 -1.78 6.99
N VAL A 260 12.29 -1.05 7.85
CA VAL A 260 13.67 -0.62 7.64
C VAL A 260 14.57 -1.33 8.63
N LEU A 261 15.41 -2.24 8.14
CA LEU A 261 16.48 -2.85 8.92
C LEU A 261 17.71 -1.96 8.83
N ASP A 262 18.01 -1.27 9.91
CA ASP A 262 19.19 -0.41 10.01
C ASP A 262 20.49 -1.23 9.86
N ALA A 263 21.60 -0.56 9.55
CA ALA A 263 22.93 -1.18 9.44
C ALA A 263 23.33 -1.98 10.69
N SER A 264 22.75 -1.69 11.86
CA SER A 264 22.93 -2.42 13.12
C SER A 264 22.05 -3.67 13.29
N SER A 265 20.95 -3.82 12.54
CA SER A 265 19.98 -4.92 12.73
C SER A 265 20.57 -6.30 12.42
N ARG A 266 20.30 -7.29 13.26
CA ARG A 266 20.80 -8.68 13.07
C ARG A 266 19.72 -9.72 13.29
N GLY A 267 19.79 -10.80 12.52
CA GLY A 267 19.02 -12.03 12.76
C GLY A 267 17.50 -11.87 12.62
N SER A 268 17.05 -10.91 11.80
CA SER A 268 15.62 -10.65 11.61
C SER A 268 14.96 -11.77 10.79
N VAL A 269 13.78 -12.19 11.20
CA VAL A 269 13.02 -13.29 10.59
C VAL A 269 11.59 -12.86 10.35
N ILE A 270 11.12 -12.99 9.10
CA ILE A 270 9.75 -12.68 8.70
C ILE A 270 9.14 -13.92 8.06
N ARG A 271 8.20 -14.58 8.74
CA ARG A 271 7.56 -15.78 8.23
C ARG A 271 6.06 -15.58 8.13
N TYR A 272 5.41 -16.25 7.19
CA TYR A 272 3.94 -16.30 7.13
C TYR A 272 3.30 -14.92 7.28
N ALA A 273 3.83 -13.97 6.50
CA ALA A 273 3.45 -12.57 6.58
C ALA A 273 2.97 -12.07 5.22
N GLN A 274 2.13 -11.04 5.25
CA GLN A 274 1.75 -10.26 4.08
C GLN A 274 2.15 -8.83 4.33
N ILE A 275 3.04 -8.30 3.48
CA ILE A 275 3.48 -6.91 3.52
C ILE A 275 3.00 -6.24 2.23
N GLN A 276 2.24 -5.16 2.36
CA GLN A 276 1.70 -4.49 1.18
C GLN A 276 1.49 -3.00 1.33
N ASN A 277 1.22 -2.36 0.20
CA ASN A 277 0.94 -0.93 0.08
C ASN A 277 2.11 -0.05 0.58
N ALA A 278 3.35 -0.53 0.53
CA ALA A 278 4.51 0.19 1.06
C ALA A 278 5.36 0.82 -0.06
N THR A 279 6.28 1.70 0.31
CA THR A 279 7.37 2.16 -0.55
C THR A 279 8.41 1.05 -0.72
N PHE A 280 8.83 0.46 0.40
CA PHE A 280 9.63 -0.75 0.43
C PHE A 280 8.90 -1.79 1.27
N GLY A 281 8.88 -3.05 0.84
CA GLY A 281 8.40 -4.09 1.74
C GLY A 281 9.37 -4.27 2.92
N VAL A 282 10.64 -4.50 2.59
CA VAL A 282 11.78 -4.52 3.53
C VAL A 282 12.98 -3.79 2.91
N LEU A 283 13.54 -2.83 3.62
CA LEU A 283 14.76 -2.10 3.27
C LEU A 283 15.90 -2.53 4.21
N LEU A 284 16.98 -3.10 3.68
CA LEU A 284 18.23 -3.31 4.42
C LEU A 284 19.13 -2.09 4.19
N TYR A 285 19.17 -1.18 5.17
CA TYR A 285 19.82 0.12 5.06
C TYR A 285 21.27 0.07 5.54
N ASN A 286 22.19 -0.31 4.64
CA ASN A 286 23.63 -0.28 4.89
C ASN A 286 24.40 0.42 3.75
N PRO A 287 24.10 1.71 3.47
CA PRO A 287 24.62 2.43 2.31
C PRO A 287 26.14 2.63 2.29
N LYS A 288 26.81 2.44 3.44
CA LYS A 288 28.27 2.51 3.59
C LYS A 288 28.94 1.13 3.49
N ASN A 289 28.20 0.07 3.17
CA ASN A 289 28.67 -1.32 3.10
C ASN A 289 29.48 -1.73 4.34
N GLN A 290 28.97 -1.41 5.53
CA GLN A 290 29.61 -1.76 6.79
C GLN A 290 29.46 -3.26 7.08
N THR A 291 30.44 -3.82 7.78
CA THR A 291 30.42 -5.19 8.28
C THR A 291 30.38 -5.21 9.81
N PRO A 292 29.62 -6.12 10.44
CA PRO A 292 28.67 -7.05 9.83
C PRO A 292 27.51 -6.33 9.12
N GLN A 293 26.96 -6.95 8.07
CA GLN A 293 25.86 -6.41 7.28
C GLN A 293 24.51 -6.73 7.95
N PRO A 294 23.46 -5.90 7.78
CA PRO A 294 22.13 -6.27 8.22
C PRO A 294 21.58 -7.46 7.42
N ASP A 295 20.84 -8.33 8.09
CA ASP A 295 20.34 -9.56 7.52
C ASP A 295 18.84 -9.80 7.81
N VAL A 296 18.17 -10.44 6.85
CA VAL A 296 16.79 -10.90 6.99
C VAL A 296 16.56 -12.25 6.32
N THR A 297 15.79 -13.10 6.98
CA THR A 297 15.21 -14.30 6.39
C THR A 297 13.70 -14.13 6.23
N ILE A 298 13.20 -14.17 5.00
CA ILE A 298 11.77 -14.08 4.67
C ILE A 298 11.29 -15.42 4.13
N GLN A 299 10.30 -16.04 4.79
CA GLN A 299 9.79 -17.36 4.39
C GLN A 299 8.26 -17.38 4.26
N ASN A 300 7.74 -18.11 3.28
CA ASN A 300 6.29 -18.36 3.14
C ASN A 300 5.45 -17.07 3.23
N SER A 301 5.91 -15.99 2.59
CA SER A 301 5.33 -14.66 2.73
C SER A 301 4.93 -14.06 1.38
N VAL A 302 4.16 -12.97 1.42
CA VAL A 302 3.75 -12.22 0.23
C VAL A 302 4.13 -10.75 0.40
N LEU A 303 4.83 -10.20 -0.60
CA LEU A 303 5.13 -8.78 -0.70
C LEU A 303 4.46 -8.25 -1.96
N ARG A 304 3.52 -7.29 -1.81
CA ARG A 304 2.70 -6.83 -2.95
C ARG A 304 2.30 -5.37 -2.91
N TYR A 305 1.95 -4.81 -4.07
CA TYR A 305 1.57 -3.39 -4.19
C TYR A 305 2.64 -2.48 -3.59
N ILE A 306 3.87 -2.63 -4.08
CA ILE A 306 5.03 -1.88 -3.61
C ILE A 306 5.43 -0.86 -4.67
N SER A 307 5.59 0.40 -4.27
CA SER A 307 6.04 1.48 -5.17
C SER A 307 6.68 2.62 -4.39
N GLY A 308 7.87 3.04 -4.82
CA GLY A 308 8.58 4.21 -4.29
C GLY A 308 8.40 5.45 -5.15
N ALA A 309 8.00 5.29 -6.41
CA ALA A 309 7.50 6.37 -7.25
C ALA A 309 6.33 7.06 -6.54
N ASN A 310 6.39 8.40 -6.45
CA ASN A 310 5.41 9.29 -5.81
C ASN A 310 3.97 8.94 -6.22
N VAL A 311 3.35 8.05 -5.47
CA VAL A 311 1.93 7.79 -5.56
C VAL A 311 1.25 8.95 -4.85
N GLY A 312 0.81 9.93 -5.64
CA GLY A 312 0.26 11.22 -5.20
C GLY A 312 -1.00 11.17 -4.33
N PHE A 313 -1.30 10.04 -3.70
CA PHE A 313 -2.42 9.86 -2.76
C PHE A 313 -2.06 10.13 -1.29
N ALA A 314 -0.78 10.05 -0.93
CA ALA A 314 -0.29 10.34 0.40
C ALA A 314 0.88 11.32 0.29
N GLY A 315 0.61 12.63 0.30
CA GLY A 315 1.60 13.72 0.12
C GLY A 315 2.81 13.73 1.08
N ALA A 316 3.04 12.67 1.85
CA ALA A 316 4.29 12.33 2.50
C ALA A 316 5.00 11.24 1.68
N ALA A 317 5.79 11.65 0.67
CA ALA A 317 6.77 10.75 0.09
C ALA A 317 7.71 10.26 1.19
N SER A 318 8.10 8.98 1.19
CA SER A 318 9.30 8.57 1.92
C SER A 318 10.45 9.39 1.32
N GLY A 319 10.90 10.44 1.99
CA GLY A 319 11.93 11.36 1.50
C GLY A 319 13.32 10.73 1.35
N THR A 320 13.40 9.42 1.15
CA THR A 320 14.62 8.60 1.08
C THR A 320 15.35 8.74 -0.25
N GLY A 321 14.66 9.16 -1.32
CA GLY A 321 15.24 9.26 -2.67
C GLY A 321 15.57 7.90 -3.31
N LEU A 322 15.14 6.79 -2.70
CA LEU A 322 15.37 5.43 -3.18
C LEU A 322 14.14 4.92 -3.97
N PRO A 323 14.34 4.06 -4.99
CA PRO A 323 13.22 3.50 -5.77
C PRO A 323 12.50 2.37 -5.02
N GLY A 324 11.21 2.15 -5.26
CA GLY A 324 10.45 1.13 -4.55
C GLY A 324 10.91 -0.30 -4.84
N ALA A 325 10.93 -1.15 -3.81
CA ALA A 325 11.13 -2.59 -4.02
C ALA A 325 10.46 -3.43 -2.93
N GLY A 326 10.01 -4.63 -3.29
CA GLY A 326 9.59 -5.63 -2.30
C GLY A 326 10.68 -5.86 -1.25
N VAL A 327 11.88 -6.19 -1.69
CA VAL A 327 13.10 -6.16 -0.86
C VAL A 327 14.15 -5.27 -1.51
N LEU A 328 14.58 -4.22 -0.82
CA LEU A 328 15.68 -3.36 -1.25
C LEU A 328 16.85 -3.56 -0.29
N GLY A 329 18.02 -3.93 -0.81
CA GLY A 329 19.23 -3.98 0.00
C GLY A 329 20.25 -2.96 -0.46
N LEU A 330 20.73 -2.15 0.47
CA LEU A 330 21.93 -1.34 0.32
C LEU A 330 23.05 -2.13 1.00
N SER A 331 23.71 -3.04 0.28
CA SER A 331 24.78 -3.89 0.84
C SER A 331 24.34 -4.69 2.09
N GLY A 332 23.16 -5.32 2.02
CA GLY A 332 22.59 -6.17 3.07
C GLY A 332 22.53 -7.65 2.67
N LYS A 333 21.99 -8.50 3.55
CA LYS A 333 21.80 -9.93 3.31
C LYS A 333 20.32 -10.31 3.35
N ALA A 334 19.79 -10.90 2.30
CA ALA A 334 18.40 -11.34 2.23
C ALA A 334 18.30 -12.80 1.78
N THR A 335 17.77 -13.64 2.65
CA THR A 335 17.38 -15.02 2.31
C THR A 335 15.87 -15.06 2.15
N LEU A 336 15.41 -15.37 0.94
CA LEU A 336 14.01 -15.37 0.53
C LEU A 336 13.63 -16.78 0.13
N GLU A 337 12.69 -17.39 0.86
CA GLU A 337 12.28 -18.76 0.64
C GLU A 337 10.76 -18.83 0.47
N ASN A 338 10.31 -19.49 -0.58
CA ASN A 338 8.89 -19.72 -0.83
C ASN A 338 8.03 -18.45 -0.70
N THR A 339 8.52 -17.36 -1.27
CA THR A 339 7.93 -16.02 -1.13
C THR A 339 7.39 -15.54 -2.48
N LEU A 340 6.20 -14.95 -2.47
CA LEU A 340 5.59 -14.32 -3.64
C LEU A 340 5.84 -12.82 -3.61
N PHE A 341 6.38 -12.31 -4.71
CA PHE A 341 6.40 -10.89 -5.05
C PHE A 341 5.40 -10.65 -6.17
N SER A 342 4.43 -9.78 -5.95
CA SER A 342 3.42 -9.48 -6.98
C SER A 342 3.07 -8.01 -7.01
N ASP A 343 2.83 -7.49 -8.21
CA ASP A 343 2.41 -6.10 -8.42
C ASP A 343 3.34 -5.08 -7.71
N CYS A 344 4.64 -5.35 -7.69
CA CYS A 344 5.67 -4.35 -7.41
C CYS A 344 5.89 -3.51 -8.68
N TYR A 345 5.88 -2.19 -8.54
CA TYR A 345 5.85 -1.27 -9.67
C TYR A 345 7.25 -1.05 -10.27
N GLU A 346 8.29 -0.93 -9.45
CA GLU A 346 9.67 -0.88 -9.93
C GLU A 346 10.36 -2.25 -9.79
N TYR A 347 10.71 -2.67 -8.58
CA TYR A 347 11.50 -3.87 -8.33
C TYR A 347 10.79 -4.86 -7.39
N ALA A 348 10.94 -6.17 -7.64
CA ALA A 348 10.65 -7.17 -6.62
C ALA A 348 11.81 -7.27 -5.62
N VAL A 349 13.04 -7.38 -6.14
CA VAL A 349 14.27 -7.36 -5.36
C VAL A 349 15.29 -6.46 -6.06
N LEU A 350 15.83 -5.52 -5.29
CA LEU A 350 16.90 -4.62 -5.74
C LEU A 350 18.09 -4.70 -4.79
N GLY A 351 19.27 -4.99 -5.32
CA GLY A 351 20.53 -4.93 -4.57
C GLY A 351 21.46 -3.84 -5.08
N TYR A 352 21.80 -2.88 -4.22
CA TYR A 352 22.77 -1.82 -4.45
C TYR A 352 24.06 -2.02 -3.65
N GLY A 353 25.19 -1.67 -4.25
CA GLY A 353 26.49 -1.60 -3.58
C GLY A 353 27.03 -2.96 -3.12
N GLY A 354 26.45 -4.08 -3.55
CA GLY A 354 26.80 -5.41 -3.03
C GLY A 354 25.71 -6.03 -2.16
N GLY A 355 26.08 -7.04 -1.36
CA GLY A 355 25.17 -7.79 -0.50
C GLY A 355 25.06 -9.28 -0.87
N ASP A 356 24.33 -10.04 -0.07
CA ASP A 356 24.12 -11.48 -0.28
C ASP A 356 22.64 -11.77 -0.41
N TYR A 357 22.21 -12.24 -1.58
CA TYR A 357 20.82 -12.45 -1.90
C TYR A 357 20.58 -13.90 -2.33
N SER A 358 19.69 -14.58 -1.63
CA SER A 358 19.28 -15.94 -1.96
C SER A 358 17.76 -16.00 -2.16
N LEU A 359 17.31 -16.48 -3.32
CA LEU A 359 15.90 -16.70 -3.65
C LEU A 359 15.71 -18.19 -3.95
N ASN A 360 14.86 -18.85 -3.18
CA ASN A 360 14.56 -20.27 -3.37
C ASN A 360 13.05 -20.53 -3.34
N TYR A 361 12.52 -21.17 -4.37
CA TYR A 361 11.07 -21.35 -4.55
C TYR A 361 10.28 -20.03 -4.52
N CYS A 362 10.87 -18.92 -4.95
CA CYS A 362 10.17 -17.65 -5.03
C CYS A 362 9.39 -17.55 -6.34
N THR A 363 8.23 -16.91 -6.30
CA THR A 363 7.53 -16.45 -7.51
C THR A 363 7.58 -14.93 -7.52
N VAL A 364 8.12 -14.37 -8.59
CA VAL A 364 7.98 -12.96 -8.93
C VAL A 364 7.01 -12.87 -10.09
N ALA A 365 5.93 -12.12 -9.90
CA ALA A 365 4.84 -11.96 -10.86
C ALA A 365 4.31 -10.51 -10.84
N ASN A 366 5.08 -9.60 -11.45
CA ASN A 366 4.79 -8.16 -11.39
C ASN A 366 3.95 -7.68 -12.58
N TYR A 367 2.63 -7.55 -12.35
CA TYR A 367 1.62 -7.12 -13.33
C TYR A 367 0.77 -5.95 -12.80
N PRO A 368 1.39 -4.82 -12.42
CA PRO A 368 0.66 -3.70 -11.84
C PRO A 368 -0.36 -3.11 -12.82
N ALA A 369 -1.53 -2.74 -12.32
CA ALA A 369 -2.68 -2.33 -13.13
C ALA A 369 -2.58 -0.92 -13.74
N ALA A 370 -1.79 -0.02 -13.14
CA ALA A 370 -1.90 1.43 -13.38
C ALA A 370 -0.63 2.10 -13.92
N SER A 371 0.45 1.35 -14.18
CA SER A 371 1.71 1.94 -14.66
C SER A 371 2.46 0.99 -15.57
N ALA A 372 3.01 1.54 -16.66
CA ALA A 372 3.98 0.82 -17.46
C ALA A 372 5.25 0.63 -16.62
N ARG A 373 5.60 -0.62 -16.38
CA ARG A 373 6.88 -0.95 -15.77
C ARG A 373 7.98 -0.74 -16.81
N ASP A 374 9.10 -0.19 -16.36
CA ASP A 374 10.32 -0.02 -17.16
C ASP A 374 11.56 -0.58 -16.46
N LYS A 375 11.39 -1.14 -15.26
CA LYS A 375 12.46 -1.74 -14.45
C LYS A 375 12.29 -3.26 -14.34
N ALA A 376 13.40 -3.98 -14.52
CA ALA A 376 13.48 -5.42 -14.32
C ALA A 376 13.17 -5.79 -12.87
N SER A 377 12.29 -6.78 -12.64
CA SER A 377 11.88 -7.16 -11.29
C SER A 377 13.05 -7.54 -10.37
N LEU A 378 14.04 -8.25 -10.91
CA LEU A 378 15.27 -8.57 -10.21
C LEU A 378 16.40 -7.74 -10.81
N THR A 379 16.95 -6.83 -10.02
CA THR A 379 18.05 -5.97 -10.45
C THR A 379 19.15 -5.95 -9.40
N PHE A 380 20.40 -6.13 -9.84
CA PHE A 380 21.56 -6.11 -8.94
C PHE A 380 22.70 -5.30 -9.54
N THR A 381 23.34 -4.51 -8.67
CA THR A 381 24.49 -3.68 -9.02
C THR A 381 25.45 -3.60 -7.85
N ASN A 382 26.74 -3.52 -8.18
CA ASN A 382 27.80 -3.24 -7.20
C ASN A 382 28.02 -1.73 -6.99
N VAL A 383 27.26 -0.88 -7.67
CA VAL A 383 27.33 0.58 -7.53
C VAL A 383 26.65 1.01 -6.22
N SER A 384 27.31 1.90 -5.47
CA SER A 384 26.77 2.46 -4.23
C SER A 384 25.49 3.25 -4.49
N ALA A 385 24.51 3.11 -3.59
CA ALA A 385 23.31 3.94 -3.63
C ALA A 385 23.54 5.40 -3.21
N LEU A 386 24.68 5.73 -2.58
CA LEU A 386 25.02 7.11 -2.19
C LEU A 386 25.79 7.86 -3.28
N ASP A 387 26.61 7.15 -4.05
CA ASP A 387 27.45 7.74 -5.09
C ASP A 387 27.57 6.75 -6.25
N SER A 388 26.99 7.11 -7.40
CA SER A 388 26.99 6.29 -8.61
C SER A 388 28.38 6.05 -9.20
N LYS A 389 29.40 6.77 -8.71
CA LYS A 389 30.81 6.59 -9.11
C LYS A 389 31.54 5.58 -8.24
N VAL A 390 31.00 5.22 -7.08
CA VAL A 390 31.62 4.26 -6.15
C VAL A 390 31.10 2.86 -6.46
N LYS A 391 32.03 1.93 -6.74
CA LYS A 391 31.75 0.51 -6.92
C LYS A 391 32.34 -0.30 -5.78
N ASN A 392 31.53 -1.16 -5.18
CA ASN A 392 31.99 -2.14 -4.19
C ASN A 392 32.36 -3.42 -4.94
N THR A 393 33.63 -3.55 -5.32
CA THR A 393 34.15 -4.60 -6.21
C THR A 393 34.13 -6.00 -5.60
N THR A 394 33.85 -6.14 -4.31
CA THR A 394 33.70 -7.44 -3.63
C THR A 394 32.40 -7.46 -2.83
N GLY A 395 31.73 -8.62 -2.83
CA GLY A 395 30.67 -8.90 -1.86
C GLY A 395 29.24 -8.79 -2.39
N LEU A 396 29.02 -8.78 -3.72
CA LEU A 396 27.71 -9.10 -4.29
C LEU A 396 27.62 -10.60 -4.58
N THR A 397 26.76 -11.32 -3.88
CA THR A 397 26.46 -12.74 -4.13
C THR A 397 24.98 -12.87 -4.44
N LEU A 398 24.66 -13.65 -5.47
CA LEU A 398 23.28 -13.92 -5.87
C LEU A 398 23.09 -15.41 -6.11
N ASN A 399 22.07 -15.96 -5.48
CA ASN A 399 21.66 -17.34 -5.67
C ASN A 399 20.16 -17.40 -5.94
N VAL A 400 19.74 -17.83 -7.13
CA VAL A 400 18.32 -18.01 -7.47
C VAL A 400 18.09 -19.45 -7.89
N ARG A 401 17.25 -20.17 -7.15
CA ARG A 401 16.96 -21.59 -7.37
C ARG A 401 15.47 -21.87 -7.32
N ASN A 402 15.04 -22.83 -8.12
CA ASN A 402 13.67 -23.36 -8.09
C ASN A 402 12.59 -22.27 -8.23
N SER A 403 12.91 -21.13 -8.86
CA SER A 403 12.11 -19.90 -8.77
C SER A 403 11.49 -19.51 -10.11
N ILE A 404 10.46 -18.68 -10.07
CA ILE A 404 9.82 -18.08 -11.24
C ILE A 404 10.06 -16.58 -11.19
N VAL A 405 10.61 -16.00 -12.25
CA VAL A 405 10.83 -14.57 -12.41
C VAL A 405 10.14 -14.10 -13.67
N TRP A 406 8.95 -13.53 -13.51
CA TRP A 406 8.10 -13.13 -14.61
C TRP A 406 7.30 -11.87 -14.25
N GLY A 407 6.77 -11.19 -15.26
CA GLY A 407 5.96 -9.99 -15.07
C GLY A 407 5.53 -9.43 -16.41
N SER A 408 5.20 -8.16 -16.48
CA SER A 408 4.65 -7.51 -17.68
C SER A 408 5.70 -7.11 -18.74
N ILE A 409 7.00 -7.02 -18.41
CA ILE A 409 8.04 -6.53 -19.33
C ILE A 409 8.91 -7.64 -19.91
N GLU A 410 9.66 -7.35 -20.98
CA GLU A 410 10.44 -8.35 -21.72
C GLU A 410 11.66 -8.90 -20.94
N ASP A 411 12.34 -8.05 -20.18
CA ASP A 411 13.52 -8.39 -19.38
C ASP A 411 13.24 -8.14 -17.89
N GLU A 412 12.97 -9.22 -17.15
CA GLU A 412 12.65 -9.17 -15.71
C GLU A 412 13.86 -9.41 -14.81
N VAL A 413 15.03 -9.67 -15.40
CA VAL A 413 16.31 -9.84 -14.71
C VAL A 413 17.33 -8.90 -15.34
N PHE A 414 18.06 -8.16 -14.52
CA PHE A 414 19.10 -7.25 -14.98
C PHE A 414 20.31 -7.21 -14.03
N PHE A 415 21.50 -7.23 -14.62
CA PHE A 415 22.77 -7.12 -13.93
C PHE A 415 23.54 -5.92 -14.45
N GLU A 416 23.79 -4.95 -13.58
CA GLU A 416 24.70 -3.86 -13.90
C GLU A 416 26.11 -4.23 -13.44
N ASN A 417 27.12 -3.96 -14.26
CA ASN A 417 28.53 -4.28 -13.99
C ASN A 417 28.78 -5.76 -13.65
N TYR A 418 28.04 -6.67 -14.29
CA TYR A 418 28.06 -8.11 -14.02
C TYR A 418 29.47 -8.73 -13.93
N ASP A 419 30.39 -8.31 -14.80
CA ASP A 419 31.75 -8.83 -14.84
C ASP A 419 32.51 -8.71 -13.51
N ASP A 420 32.18 -7.70 -12.70
CA ASP A 420 32.83 -7.45 -11.40
C ASP A 420 32.46 -8.53 -10.36
N TYR A 421 31.34 -9.24 -10.52
CA TYR A 421 30.81 -10.20 -9.55
C TYR A 421 30.26 -11.50 -10.16
N LYS A 422 30.54 -11.77 -11.44
CA LYS A 422 30.03 -12.97 -12.15
C LYS A 422 30.34 -14.31 -11.47
N ALA A 423 31.46 -14.40 -10.74
CA ALA A 423 31.87 -15.62 -10.06
C ALA A 423 30.95 -16.02 -8.89
N THR A 424 30.17 -15.07 -8.36
CA THR A 424 29.30 -15.24 -7.20
C THR A 424 27.81 -15.18 -7.55
N VAL A 425 27.47 -15.19 -8.85
CA VAL A 425 26.10 -15.28 -9.35
C VAL A 425 25.79 -16.71 -9.77
N SER A 426 24.71 -17.27 -9.24
CA SER A 426 24.21 -18.57 -9.65
C SER A 426 22.69 -18.56 -9.77
N ILE A 427 22.18 -18.73 -10.98
CA ILE A 427 20.74 -18.87 -11.24
C ILE A 427 20.52 -20.20 -11.93
N ARG A 428 19.80 -21.11 -11.26
CA ARG A 428 19.61 -22.49 -11.72
C ARG A 428 18.18 -22.94 -11.48
N ASN A 429 17.74 -23.88 -12.30
CA ASN A 429 16.43 -24.52 -12.19
C ASN A 429 15.30 -23.50 -12.00
N SER A 430 15.31 -22.43 -12.79
CA SER A 430 14.39 -21.32 -12.63
C SER A 430 13.75 -20.94 -13.97
N LEU A 431 12.51 -20.46 -13.92
CA LEU A 431 11.79 -19.97 -15.09
C LEU A 431 11.95 -18.45 -15.14
N LEU A 432 12.55 -17.93 -16.20
CA LEU A 432 12.96 -16.53 -16.32
C LEU A 432 12.32 -15.88 -17.55
N ARG A 433 11.81 -14.66 -17.38
CA ARG A 433 11.48 -13.78 -18.51
C ARG A 433 12.68 -12.89 -18.83
N SER A 434 13.38 -13.20 -19.91
CA SER A 434 14.40 -12.30 -20.45
C SER A 434 14.66 -12.62 -21.91
N LYS A 435 14.65 -11.61 -22.77
CA LYS A 435 15.19 -11.72 -24.12
C LYS A 435 16.69 -11.51 -24.14
N LEU A 436 17.18 -10.63 -23.27
CA LEU A 436 18.60 -10.36 -23.13
C LEU A 436 19.38 -11.65 -22.84
N TYR A 437 18.83 -12.57 -22.04
CA TYR A 437 19.51 -13.78 -21.59
C TYR A 437 18.95 -15.08 -22.19
N ALA A 438 18.09 -15.03 -23.21
CA ALA A 438 17.53 -16.23 -23.86
C ALA A 438 18.21 -16.60 -25.20
N GLY A 439 19.11 -15.75 -25.72
CA GLY A 439 19.68 -15.92 -27.05
C GLY A 439 20.88 -16.90 -27.11
N PRO A 440 21.26 -17.38 -28.31
CA PRO A 440 22.40 -18.30 -28.48
C PRO A 440 23.73 -17.81 -27.89
N ALA A 441 23.96 -16.49 -27.87
CA ALA A 441 25.14 -15.89 -27.27
C ALA A 441 25.23 -16.08 -25.73
N ASP A 442 24.11 -16.35 -25.06
CA ASP A 442 24.03 -16.62 -23.62
C ASP A 442 23.88 -18.12 -23.31
N MET A 443 23.94 -19.00 -24.32
CA MET A 443 23.86 -20.46 -24.15
C MET A 443 25.21 -21.10 -23.78
N ALA A 444 26.32 -20.37 -23.98
CA ALA A 444 27.66 -20.89 -23.70
C ALA A 444 27.96 -20.91 -22.19
N ALA A 445 28.55 -22.00 -21.69
CA ALA A 445 29.00 -22.13 -20.29
C ALA A 445 30.04 -21.07 -19.90
N THR A 446 30.75 -20.58 -20.89
CA THR A 446 31.80 -19.58 -20.82
C THR A 446 31.37 -18.32 -21.56
N ALA A 447 30.11 -17.91 -21.49
CA ALA A 447 29.70 -16.61 -22.00
C ALA A 447 30.55 -15.53 -21.30
N THR A 448 31.63 -15.11 -21.96
CA THR A 448 32.66 -14.20 -21.42
C THR A 448 32.51 -12.79 -21.96
N THR A 449 31.45 -12.52 -22.73
CA THR A 449 31.14 -11.17 -23.17
C THR A 449 30.51 -10.41 -22.00
N ALA A 450 30.86 -9.12 -21.86
CA ALA A 450 30.73 -8.31 -20.66
C ALA A 450 29.30 -8.09 -20.09
N ALA A 451 28.30 -8.77 -20.63
CA ALA A 451 26.89 -8.60 -20.29
C ALA A 451 26.06 -9.89 -20.37
N LYS A 452 26.68 -11.07 -20.47
CA LYS A 452 26.01 -12.35 -20.73
C LYS A 452 26.31 -13.38 -19.63
N PRO A 453 25.41 -13.57 -18.64
CA PRO A 453 25.59 -14.48 -17.51
C PRO A 453 25.57 -15.97 -17.86
N GLY A 454 25.29 -16.35 -19.11
CA GLY A 454 25.21 -17.74 -19.53
C GLY A 454 23.92 -18.42 -19.08
N LEU A 455 22.86 -17.66 -18.75
CA LEU A 455 21.66 -18.19 -18.10
C LEU A 455 20.87 -19.14 -18.98
N ALA A 456 21.02 -19.00 -20.29
CA ALA A 456 20.42 -19.89 -21.27
C ALA A 456 21.10 -21.26 -21.35
N ASN A 457 22.29 -21.42 -20.78
CA ASN A 457 23.00 -22.69 -20.82
C ASN A 457 22.15 -23.84 -20.27
N PRO A 458 21.94 -24.93 -21.05
CA PRO A 458 21.15 -26.09 -20.62
C PRO A 458 21.62 -26.71 -19.29
N ALA A 459 22.90 -26.62 -18.93
CA ALA A 459 23.46 -27.13 -17.67
C ALA A 459 22.90 -26.44 -16.42
N TYR A 460 22.35 -25.22 -16.56
CA TYR A 460 21.68 -24.51 -15.46
C TYR A 460 20.19 -24.88 -15.34
N ASN A 461 19.61 -25.58 -16.31
CA ASN A 461 18.20 -25.97 -16.33
C ASN A 461 17.22 -24.79 -16.17
N ASN A 462 17.56 -23.61 -16.70
CA ASN A 462 16.66 -22.46 -16.70
C ASN A 462 15.69 -22.54 -17.90
N LEU A 463 14.46 -22.07 -17.69
CA LEU A 463 13.39 -22.07 -18.69
C LEU A 463 13.06 -20.63 -19.11
N PHE A 464 12.91 -20.38 -20.41
CA PHE A 464 12.60 -19.04 -20.96
C PHE A 464 11.22 -19.02 -21.65
N SER A 465 10.24 -19.65 -21.01
CA SER A 465 8.90 -19.85 -21.54
C SER A 465 7.85 -19.40 -20.54
N ASP A 466 6.69 -18.98 -21.03
CA ASP A 466 5.59 -18.46 -20.21
C ASP A 466 5.20 -19.44 -19.08
N PRO A 467 5.13 -18.98 -17.82
CA PRO A 467 4.80 -19.82 -16.66
C PRO A 467 3.36 -20.32 -16.66
N LYS A 468 2.48 -19.80 -17.53
CA LYS A 468 1.05 -20.17 -17.60
C LYS A 468 0.35 -20.05 -16.25
N PHE A 469 0.42 -18.84 -15.67
CA PHE A 469 -0.37 -18.51 -14.49
C PHE A 469 -1.87 -18.65 -14.77
N VAL A 470 -2.64 -19.13 -13.79
CA VAL A 470 -4.08 -19.43 -13.93
C VAL A 470 -4.89 -18.18 -14.32
N ARG A 471 -4.56 -17.00 -13.78
CA ARG A 471 -5.27 -15.76 -14.10
C ARG A 471 -4.37 -14.54 -13.96
N LEU A 472 -4.32 -13.70 -14.99
CA LEU A 472 -3.53 -12.47 -15.01
C LEU A 472 -4.36 -11.27 -15.46
N ASN A 473 -3.84 -10.07 -15.19
CA ASN A 473 -4.37 -8.79 -15.65
C ASN A 473 -5.83 -8.51 -15.26
N THR A 474 -6.22 -8.90 -14.05
CA THR A 474 -7.48 -8.47 -13.45
C THR A 474 -7.18 -7.45 -12.36
N LEU A 475 -7.94 -6.35 -12.30
CA LEU A 475 -7.68 -5.18 -11.43
C LEU A 475 -7.48 -5.49 -9.93
N SER A 476 -7.79 -6.70 -9.45
CA SER A 476 -7.58 -7.12 -8.05
C SER A 476 -7.59 -8.63 -7.81
N ARG A 477 -7.57 -9.49 -8.84
CA ARG A 477 -7.81 -10.94 -8.70
C ARG A 477 -6.83 -11.81 -9.48
N ASN A 478 -5.58 -11.36 -9.61
CA ASN A 478 -4.53 -12.18 -10.20
C ASN A 478 -4.35 -13.48 -9.40
N ASP A 479 -4.15 -14.57 -10.12
CA ASP A 479 -3.96 -15.91 -9.60
C ASP A 479 -2.68 -16.48 -10.19
N TYR A 480 -1.63 -16.50 -9.36
CA TYR A 480 -0.28 -16.92 -9.73
C TYR A 480 -0.02 -18.41 -9.49
N HIS A 481 -1.07 -19.21 -9.24
CA HIS A 481 -0.94 -20.66 -9.36
C HIS A 481 -0.61 -21.04 -10.81
N LEU A 482 0.06 -22.17 -10.98
CA LEU A 482 0.43 -22.70 -12.30
C LEU A 482 -0.74 -23.50 -12.88
N ALA A 483 -1.08 -23.22 -14.14
CA ALA A 483 -2.02 -24.04 -14.89
C ALA A 483 -1.42 -25.41 -15.23
N ALA A 484 -2.27 -26.39 -15.54
CA ALA A 484 -1.86 -27.78 -15.84
C ALA A 484 -0.89 -27.92 -17.04
N THR A 485 -0.82 -26.91 -17.92
CA THR A 485 0.08 -26.87 -19.08
C THR A 485 1.37 -26.10 -18.82
N SER A 486 1.60 -25.65 -17.59
CA SER A 486 2.77 -24.85 -17.25
C SER A 486 4.07 -25.67 -17.37
N PRO A 487 5.12 -25.11 -17.98
CA PRO A 487 6.43 -25.76 -18.05
C PRO A 487 7.17 -25.75 -16.70
N ALA A 488 6.67 -25.00 -15.71
CA ALA A 488 7.23 -24.95 -14.36
C ALA A 488 6.72 -26.08 -13.44
N LEU A 489 5.80 -26.93 -13.90
CA LEU A 489 5.33 -28.08 -13.15
C LEU A 489 6.36 -29.20 -13.13
N ALA A 490 6.41 -29.91 -12.01
CA ALA A 490 7.21 -31.12 -11.81
C ALA A 490 8.61 -30.97 -12.39
N SER A 491 9.33 -29.92 -11.95
CA SER A 491 10.67 -29.64 -12.45
C SER A 491 11.50 -30.91 -12.35
N LYS A 492 12.02 -31.36 -13.49
CA LYS A 492 12.70 -32.65 -13.63
C LYS A 492 14.02 -32.73 -12.85
N THR A 493 14.41 -31.62 -12.20
CA THR A 493 15.65 -31.50 -11.43
C THR A 493 15.32 -30.85 -10.09
N ALA A 494 15.19 -31.63 -9.01
CA ALA A 494 15.14 -31.08 -7.66
C ALA A 494 16.53 -30.58 -7.24
N LEU A 495 16.70 -29.27 -7.03
CA LEU A 495 17.96 -28.69 -6.56
C LEU A 495 17.85 -28.21 -5.10
N PRO A 496 18.77 -28.59 -4.20
CA PRO A 496 18.84 -28.04 -2.85
C PRO A 496 19.15 -26.53 -2.82
N PRO A 497 18.75 -25.80 -1.76
CA PRO A 497 17.96 -26.29 -0.62
C PRO A 497 16.50 -26.57 -1.03
N LEU A 498 15.89 -27.59 -0.42
CA LEU A 498 14.46 -27.88 -0.63
C LEU A 498 13.63 -27.19 0.44
N VAL A 499 12.55 -26.51 0.03
CA VAL A 499 11.53 -26.03 0.95
C VAL A 499 10.40 -27.07 0.98
N PRO A 500 10.10 -27.72 2.12
CA PRO A 500 9.21 -28.88 2.14
C PRO A 500 7.76 -28.53 1.83
N ARG A 501 7.34 -27.27 2.06
CA ARG A 501 5.98 -26.81 1.87
C ARG A 501 5.90 -25.51 1.09
N ASP A 502 4.87 -25.40 0.26
CA ASP A 502 4.61 -24.22 -0.56
C ASP A 502 3.83 -23.14 0.22
N LEU A 503 3.39 -22.09 -0.50
CA LEU A 503 2.65 -20.97 0.08
C LEU A 503 1.20 -21.35 0.46
N LEU A 504 0.66 -22.45 -0.06
CA LEU A 504 -0.60 -23.07 0.36
C LEU A 504 -0.41 -24.16 1.43
N ASN A 505 0.80 -24.23 2.01
CA ASN A 505 1.20 -25.24 3.01
C ASN A 505 1.12 -26.71 2.51
N LEU A 506 1.05 -26.90 1.19
CA LEU A 506 1.08 -28.20 0.52
C LEU A 506 2.50 -28.77 0.54
N LEU A 507 2.63 -30.09 0.70
CA LEU A 507 3.93 -30.74 0.57
C LEU A 507 4.41 -30.65 -0.88
N ARG A 508 5.68 -30.29 -1.07
CA ARG A 508 6.35 -30.40 -2.36
C ARG A 508 6.78 -31.85 -2.61
N ASN A 509 6.75 -32.25 -3.87
CA ASN A 509 7.36 -33.52 -4.26
C ASN A 509 8.89 -33.39 -4.09
N PRO A 510 9.55 -34.28 -3.33
CA PRO A 510 10.98 -34.15 -3.02
C PRO A 510 11.89 -34.34 -4.24
N THR A 511 11.42 -34.99 -5.30
CA THR A 511 12.20 -35.32 -6.50
C THR A 511 11.80 -34.54 -7.74
N ALA A 512 10.55 -34.06 -7.78
CA ALA A 512 10.01 -33.28 -8.90
C ALA A 512 9.08 -32.16 -8.40
N PRO A 513 9.61 -31.20 -7.63
CA PRO A 513 8.83 -30.08 -7.12
C PRO A 513 8.46 -29.11 -8.24
N ASP A 514 7.33 -28.42 -8.10
CA ASP A 514 7.00 -27.32 -8.99
C ASP A 514 7.90 -26.11 -8.70
N LEU A 515 8.24 -25.34 -9.73
CA LEU A 515 8.99 -24.10 -9.55
C LEU A 515 8.10 -23.01 -8.92
N GLY A 516 8.73 -22.10 -8.19
CA GLY A 516 8.07 -20.95 -7.58
C GLY A 516 7.33 -21.27 -6.28
N ALA A 517 6.57 -20.30 -5.77
CA ALA A 517 6.00 -20.29 -4.42
C ALA A 517 4.81 -21.24 -4.23
N TYR A 518 4.27 -21.80 -5.30
CA TYR A 518 3.09 -22.67 -5.27
C TYR A 518 3.44 -24.07 -5.74
N GLN A 519 2.78 -25.07 -5.15
CA GLN A 519 2.78 -26.46 -5.55
C GLN A 519 1.38 -26.81 -6.03
N THR A 520 1.30 -27.45 -7.19
CA THR A 520 0.03 -27.99 -7.70
C THR A 520 -0.31 -29.30 -7.03
N THR A 521 -1.58 -29.47 -6.69
CA THR A 521 -2.19 -30.76 -6.36
C THR A 521 -2.69 -31.35 -7.67
N LYS A 522 -2.13 -32.48 -8.11
CA LYS A 522 -2.69 -33.25 -9.22
C LYS A 522 -4.10 -33.72 -8.92
#